data_AF-A0AAT9FYX3-F1
#
_entry.id   AF-A0AAT9FYX3-F1
#
_cell.length_a   1.000
_cell.length_b   1.000
_cell.length_c   1.000
_cell.angle_alpha   90.00
_cell.angle_beta   90.00
_cell.angle_gamma   90.00
#
_symmetry.space_group_name_H-M   'P 1'
#
loop_
_entity.id
_entity.type
_entity.pdbx_description
1 polymer ?
#
loop_
_entity_poly.entity_id
_entity_poly.type
_entity_poly.pdbx_seq_one_letter_code
_entity_poly.pdbx_strand_id
1 'polypeptide(L)'
;MNKYSREQLIEMFGYSFQVLKAVSDLNKAISAEQNKAYSGIMGNYGKLKKVYNLSVLGFIAFCALLGILQGTVLSLTEYIIGGVLGYVVFQLLFSPLVLIVKAVYKHIAKKEFTNAANNDASNAYRQKGIELMKDEQFLAYKREIPETYFNMNDLYLLYSYLETYRADNFKEAANLLAEEKHRDKIEYSQEVMQKSLASIQANATYQSVIQTIHLLETQKLHRTVRIGVFGE
;
A
#
# COMPACT_ATOMS: atom_id res chain seq x y z
N MET A 1 8.85 27.54 27.67
CA MET A 1 9.97 26.76 27.09
C MET A 1 11.36 27.25 27.49
N ASN A 2 11.73 28.53 27.34
CA ASN A 2 13.09 29.01 27.71
C ASN A 2 13.43 29.01 29.21
N LYS A 3 12.47 28.64 30.07
CA LYS A 3 12.63 28.51 31.53
C LYS A 3 13.19 27.14 31.95
N TYR A 4 13.26 26.17 31.04
CA TYR A 4 13.69 24.81 31.32
C TYR A 4 15.15 24.60 30.96
N SER A 5 15.87 23.82 31.79
CA SER A 5 17.22 23.37 31.45
C SER A 5 17.17 22.37 30.30
N ARG A 6 18.31 22.13 29.64
CA ARG A 6 18.43 21.12 28.59
C ARG A 6 17.99 19.75 29.08
N GLU A 7 18.40 19.37 30.29
CA GLU A 7 18.06 18.07 30.90
C GLU A 7 16.55 17.94 31.11
N GLN A 8 15.89 19.00 31.59
CA GLN A 8 14.43 19.03 31.73
C GLN A 8 13.73 18.94 30.37
N LEU A 9 14.27 19.60 29.34
CA LEU A 9 13.75 19.52 27.98
C LEU A 9 13.90 18.12 27.38
N ILE A 10 15.05 17.47 27.59
CA ILE A 10 15.31 16.08 27.18
C ILE A 10 14.29 15.14 27.84
N GLU A 11 14.08 15.28 29.14
CA GLU A 11 13.08 14.49 29.87
C GLU A 11 11.66 14.71 29.31
N MET A 12 11.26 15.98 29.16
CA MET A 12 9.93 16.34 28.65
C MET A 12 9.66 15.78 27.25
N PHE A 13 10.58 15.98 26.32
CA PHE A 13 10.42 15.51 24.94
C PHE A 13 10.57 13.99 24.84
N GLY A 14 11.55 13.41 25.54
CA GLY A 14 11.80 11.97 25.55
C GLY A 14 10.63 11.19 26.13
N TYR A 15 10.11 11.61 27.29
CA TYR A 15 8.95 10.97 27.91
C TYR A 15 7.70 11.10 27.04
N SER A 16 7.42 12.30 26.53
CA SER A 16 6.25 12.53 25.66
C SER A 16 6.34 11.71 24.36
N PHE A 17 7.53 11.61 23.77
CA PHE A 17 7.80 10.74 22.61
C PHE A 17 7.53 9.28 22.94
N GLN A 18 8.05 8.77 24.06
CA GLN A 18 7.87 7.38 24.48
C GLN A 18 6.39 7.03 24.67
N VAL A 19 5.62 7.91 25.30
CA VAL A 19 4.16 7.74 25.46
C VAL A 19 3.46 7.67 24.11
N LEU A 20 3.72 8.64 23.21
CA LEU A 20 3.10 8.63 21.87
C LEU A 20 3.51 7.41 21.05
N LYS A 21 4.77 6.97 21.15
CA LYS A 21 5.27 5.77 20.49
C LYS A 21 4.58 4.52 21.03
N ALA A 22 4.47 4.39 22.36
CA ALA A 22 3.79 3.27 22.99
C ALA A 22 2.32 3.19 22.55
N VAL A 23 1.61 4.32 22.50
CA VAL A 23 0.23 4.38 21.99
C VAL A 23 0.16 4.00 20.51
N SER A 24 1.12 4.45 19.69
CA SER A 24 1.21 4.05 18.27
C SER A 24 1.41 2.54 18.12
N ASP A 25 2.30 1.95 18.91
CA ASP A 25 2.59 0.52 18.86
C ASP A 25 1.42 -0.33 19.38
N LEU A 26 0.67 0.15 20.37
CA LEU A 26 -0.61 -0.45 20.79
C LEU A 26 -1.65 -0.42 19.66
N ASN A 27 -1.77 0.70 18.93
CA ASN A 27 -2.67 0.80 17.76
C ASN A 27 -2.25 -0.14 16.63
N LYS A 28 -0.93 -0.34 16.41
CA LYS A 28 -0.42 -1.35 15.48
C LYS A 28 -0.74 -2.77 15.95
N ALA A 29 -0.67 -3.04 17.26
CA ALA A 29 -1.04 -4.34 17.82
C ALA A 29 -2.54 -4.65 17.61
N ILE A 30 -3.42 -3.65 17.81
CA ILE A 30 -4.85 -3.77 17.44
C ILE A 30 -4.99 -4.10 15.95
N SER A 31 -4.30 -3.34 15.08
CA SER A 31 -4.33 -3.58 13.63
C SER A 31 -3.82 -4.99 13.27
N ALA A 32 -2.84 -5.51 14.00
CA ALA A 32 -2.30 -6.85 13.82
C ALA A 32 -3.34 -7.92 14.21
N GLU A 33 -4.07 -7.76 15.30
CA GLU A 33 -5.17 -8.66 15.69
C GLU A 33 -6.29 -8.66 14.62
N GLN A 34 -6.65 -7.49 14.10
CA GLN A 34 -7.64 -7.39 13.02
C GLN A 34 -7.15 -8.08 11.73
N ASN A 35 -5.90 -7.85 11.34
CA ASN A 35 -5.29 -8.48 10.17
C ASN A 35 -5.15 -9.99 10.34
N LYS A 36 -4.85 -10.47 11.54
CA LYS A 36 -4.79 -11.90 11.88
C LYS A 36 -6.17 -12.55 11.73
N ALA A 37 -7.23 -11.91 12.22
CA ALA A 37 -8.60 -12.40 12.03
C ALA A 37 -8.98 -12.45 10.54
N TYR A 38 -8.72 -11.39 9.79
CA TYR A 38 -8.98 -11.33 8.35
C TYR A 38 -8.21 -12.40 7.57
N SER A 39 -6.90 -12.48 7.80
CA SER A 39 -6.00 -13.42 7.11
C SER A 39 -6.29 -14.87 7.49
N GLY A 40 -6.76 -15.14 8.70
CA GLY A 40 -7.24 -16.47 9.09
C GLY A 40 -8.40 -16.95 8.20
N ILE A 41 -9.42 -16.10 8.01
CA ILE A 41 -10.57 -16.42 7.16
C ILE A 41 -10.15 -16.52 5.68
N MET A 42 -9.38 -15.56 5.18
CA MET A 42 -8.90 -15.60 3.78
C MET A 42 -7.90 -16.75 3.53
N GLY A 43 -7.17 -17.18 4.55
CA GLY A 43 -6.32 -18.36 4.51
C GLY A 43 -7.13 -19.64 4.33
N ASN A 44 -8.29 -19.75 4.99
CA ASN A 44 -9.22 -20.86 4.79
C ASN A 44 -9.79 -20.87 3.36
N TYR A 45 -10.14 -19.70 2.80
CA TYR A 45 -10.48 -19.59 1.38
C TYR A 45 -9.34 -20.07 0.48
N GLY A 46 -8.10 -19.68 0.78
CA GLY A 46 -6.92 -20.13 0.05
C GLY A 46 -6.74 -21.65 0.06
N LYS A 47 -6.96 -22.31 1.21
CA LYS A 47 -6.95 -23.77 1.32
C LYS A 47 -8.08 -24.41 0.51
N LEU A 48 -9.30 -23.88 0.61
CA LEU A 48 -10.46 -24.35 -0.16
C LEU A 48 -10.20 -24.25 -1.67
N LYS A 49 -9.64 -23.13 -2.14
CA LYS A 49 -9.28 -22.93 -3.55
C LYS A 49 -8.23 -23.94 -4.03
N LYS A 50 -7.25 -24.29 -3.19
CA LYS A 50 -6.26 -25.32 -3.52
C LYS A 50 -6.91 -26.70 -3.66
N VAL A 51 -7.79 -27.08 -2.74
CA VAL A 51 -8.53 -28.35 -2.82
C VAL A 51 -9.40 -28.38 -4.08
N TYR A 52 -10.12 -27.29 -4.37
CA TYR A 52 -10.90 -27.16 -5.61
C TYR A 52 -10.03 -27.41 -6.85
N ASN A 53 -8.90 -26.71 -6.99
CA ASN A 53 -8.00 -26.88 -8.13
C ASN A 53 -7.46 -28.32 -8.23
N LEU A 54 -7.13 -28.95 -7.10
CA LEU A 54 -6.68 -30.33 -7.07
C LEU A 54 -7.79 -31.30 -7.52
N SER A 55 -9.02 -31.09 -7.07
CA SER A 55 -10.17 -31.89 -7.50
C SER A 55 -10.45 -31.77 -8.99
N VAL A 56 -10.30 -30.56 -9.58
CA VAL A 56 -10.44 -30.36 -11.03
C VAL A 56 -9.38 -31.15 -11.79
N LEU A 57 -8.12 -31.07 -11.38
CA LEU A 57 -7.04 -31.85 -12.00
C LEU A 57 -7.26 -33.36 -11.86
N GLY A 58 -7.70 -33.82 -10.68
CA GLY A 58 -8.03 -35.22 -10.45
C GLY A 58 -9.18 -35.71 -11.34
N PHE A 59 -10.22 -34.90 -11.52
CA PHE A 59 -11.34 -35.20 -12.41
C PHE A 59 -10.89 -35.31 -13.89
N ILE A 60 -10.06 -34.37 -14.35
CA ILE A 60 -9.51 -34.41 -15.72
C ILE A 60 -8.68 -35.68 -15.94
N ALA A 61 -7.82 -36.04 -14.97
CA ALA A 61 -7.02 -37.26 -15.03
C ALA A 61 -7.90 -38.52 -15.05
N PHE A 62 -8.97 -38.55 -14.24
CA PHE A 62 -9.94 -39.64 -14.23
C PHE A 62 -10.66 -39.79 -15.58
N CYS A 63 -11.11 -38.69 -16.19
CA CYS A 63 -11.71 -38.71 -17.53
C CYS A 63 -10.74 -39.23 -18.59
N ALA A 64 -9.46 -38.85 -18.52
CA ALA A 64 -8.44 -39.36 -19.44
C ALA A 64 -8.25 -40.88 -19.30
N LEU A 65 -8.19 -41.41 -18.07
CA LEU A 65 -8.10 -42.85 -17.81
C LEU A 65 -9.32 -43.62 -18.32
N LEU A 66 -10.53 -43.09 -18.13
CA LEU A 66 -11.75 -43.70 -18.66
C LEU A 66 -11.75 -43.76 -20.20
N GLY A 67 -11.27 -42.71 -20.87
CA GLY A 67 -11.16 -42.71 -22.33
C GLY A 67 -10.21 -43.79 -22.85
N ILE A 68 -9.07 -44.00 -22.17
CA ILE A 68 -8.12 -45.08 -22.50
C ILE A 68 -8.80 -46.46 -22.34
N LEU A 69 -9.52 -46.68 -21.25
CA LEU A 69 -10.24 -47.94 -20.98
C LEU A 69 -11.31 -48.24 -22.04
N GLN A 70 -11.93 -47.21 -22.64
CA GLN A 70 -12.92 -47.36 -23.70
C GLN A 70 -12.31 -47.56 -25.10
N GLY A 71 -10.98 -47.71 -25.20
CA GLY A 71 -10.29 -47.97 -26.47
C GLY A 71 -9.98 -46.71 -27.28
N THR A 72 -10.01 -45.52 -26.65
CA THR A 72 -9.61 -44.28 -27.32
C THR A 72 -8.10 -44.28 -27.55
N VAL A 73 -7.67 -44.19 -28.82
CA VAL A 73 -6.25 -44.11 -29.19
C VAL A 73 -5.93 -42.67 -29.57
N LEU A 74 -5.45 -41.89 -28.60
CA LEU A 74 -4.94 -40.53 -28.83
C LEU A 74 -3.43 -40.50 -28.61
N SER A 75 -2.74 -39.64 -29.34
CA SER A 75 -1.33 -39.34 -29.08
C SER A 75 -1.17 -38.63 -27.72
N LEU A 76 0.02 -38.76 -27.12
CA LEU A 76 0.34 -38.07 -25.86
C LEU A 76 0.10 -36.55 -25.95
N THR A 77 0.40 -35.94 -27.10
CA THR A 77 0.20 -34.51 -27.36
C THR A 77 -1.27 -34.11 -27.31
N GLU A 78 -2.16 -34.92 -27.88
CA GLU A 78 -3.60 -34.65 -27.86
C GLU A 78 -4.19 -34.78 -26.46
N TYR A 79 -3.70 -35.72 -25.63
CA TYR A 79 -4.08 -35.80 -24.22
C TYR A 79 -3.66 -34.56 -23.43
N ILE A 80 -2.45 -34.06 -23.67
CA ILE A 80 -1.96 -32.84 -23.00
C ILE A 80 -2.81 -31.63 -23.40
N ILE A 81 -3.06 -31.45 -24.70
CA ILE A 81 -3.89 -30.34 -25.21
C ILE A 81 -5.31 -30.43 -24.67
N GLY A 82 -5.93 -31.62 -24.72
CA GLY A 82 -7.26 -31.86 -24.19
C GLY A 82 -7.36 -31.59 -22.68
N GLY A 83 -6.34 -31.97 -21.90
CA GLY A 83 -6.26 -31.70 -20.48
C GLY A 83 -6.16 -30.21 -20.16
N VAL A 84 -5.32 -29.47 -20.90
CA VAL A 84 -5.19 -28.01 -20.74
C VAL A 84 -6.49 -27.30 -21.12
N LEU A 85 -7.09 -27.63 -22.26
CA LEU A 85 -8.37 -27.05 -22.69
C LEU A 85 -9.49 -27.38 -21.70
N GLY A 86 -9.56 -28.63 -21.23
CA GLY A 86 -10.51 -29.06 -20.22
C GLY A 86 -10.37 -28.26 -18.93
N TYR A 87 -9.14 -28.05 -18.45
CA TYR A 87 -8.87 -27.22 -17.29
C TYR A 87 -9.33 -25.77 -17.49
N VAL A 88 -8.99 -25.15 -18.63
CA VAL A 88 -9.40 -23.77 -18.93
C VAL A 88 -10.93 -23.64 -19.00
N VAL A 89 -11.60 -24.55 -19.70
CA VAL A 89 -13.07 -24.56 -19.81
C VAL A 89 -13.71 -24.75 -18.43
N PHE A 90 -13.21 -25.68 -17.62
CA PHE A 90 -13.71 -25.89 -16.27
C PHE A 90 -13.52 -24.64 -15.39
N GLN A 91 -12.36 -23.99 -15.46
CA GLN A 91 -12.12 -22.73 -14.75
C GLN A 91 -13.08 -21.64 -15.21
N LEU A 92 -13.37 -21.51 -16.51
CA LEU A 92 -14.31 -20.52 -17.03
C LEU A 92 -15.75 -20.79 -16.57
N LEU A 93 -16.21 -22.04 -16.66
CA LEU A 93 -17.57 -22.44 -16.26
C LEU A 93 -17.83 -22.21 -14.77
N PHE A 94 -16.84 -22.51 -13.92
CA PHE A 94 -16.99 -22.40 -12.46
C PHE A 94 -16.40 -21.12 -11.87
N SER A 95 -15.78 -20.25 -12.69
CA SER A 95 -15.25 -18.95 -12.26
C SER A 95 -16.29 -18.10 -11.52
N PRO A 96 -17.56 -17.98 -11.98
CA PRO A 96 -18.59 -17.24 -11.25
C PRO A 96 -18.80 -17.77 -9.83
N LEU A 97 -18.82 -19.09 -9.66
CA LEU A 97 -18.98 -19.72 -8.35
C LEU A 97 -17.77 -19.44 -7.44
N VAL A 98 -16.55 -19.54 -7.97
CA VAL A 98 -15.32 -19.22 -7.23
C VAL A 98 -15.30 -17.74 -6.80
N LEU A 99 -15.79 -16.84 -7.64
CA LEU A 99 -15.92 -15.41 -7.32
C LEU A 99 -16.96 -15.16 -6.21
N ILE A 100 -18.12 -15.81 -6.27
CA ILE A 100 -19.15 -15.74 -5.23
C ILE A 100 -18.58 -16.24 -3.90
N VAL A 101 -17.94 -17.41 -3.88
CA VAL A 101 -17.31 -17.97 -2.67
C VAL A 101 -16.25 -17.00 -2.13
N LYS A 102 -15.39 -16.44 -2.99
CA LYS A 102 -14.41 -15.42 -2.57
C LYS A 102 -15.09 -14.20 -1.95
N ALA A 103 -16.19 -13.73 -2.53
CA ALA A 103 -16.93 -12.58 -2.01
C ALA A 103 -17.53 -12.86 -0.63
N VAL A 104 -18.11 -14.05 -0.42
CA VAL A 104 -18.63 -14.50 0.88
C VAL A 104 -17.52 -14.54 1.92
N TYR A 105 -16.39 -15.19 1.60
CA TYR A 105 -15.23 -15.23 2.50
C TYR A 105 -14.68 -13.84 2.80
N LYS A 106 -14.61 -12.94 1.81
CA LYS A 106 -14.20 -11.56 2.01
C LYS A 106 -15.15 -10.80 2.93
N HIS A 107 -16.47 -11.02 2.80
CA HIS A 107 -17.48 -10.42 3.66
C HIS A 107 -17.33 -10.90 5.11
N ILE A 108 -17.21 -12.21 5.31
CA ILE A 108 -16.98 -12.82 6.64
C ILE A 108 -15.66 -12.31 7.22
N ALA A 109 -14.57 -12.29 6.44
CA ALA A 109 -13.28 -11.80 6.88
C ALA A 109 -13.34 -10.33 7.30
N LYS A 110 -14.10 -9.49 6.58
CA LYS A 110 -14.31 -8.08 6.96
C LYS A 110 -15.12 -7.96 8.26
N LYS A 111 -16.12 -8.81 8.46
CA LYS A 111 -16.89 -8.85 9.72
C LYS A 111 -16.00 -9.25 10.90
N GLU A 112 -15.20 -10.30 10.74
CA GLU A 112 -14.24 -10.74 11.77
C GLU A 112 -13.15 -9.70 12.04
N PHE A 113 -12.65 -9.02 11.02
CA PHE A 113 -11.73 -7.89 11.16
C PHE A 113 -12.33 -6.78 12.05
N THR A 114 -13.61 -6.45 11.84
CA THR A 114 -14.30 -5.44 12.65
C THR A 114 -14.54 -5.93 14.08
N ASN A 115 -14.93 -7.20 14.26
CA ASN A 115 -15.13 -7.79 15.59
C ASN A 115 -13.81 -7.84 16.39
N ALA A 116 -12.71 -8.19 15.74
CA ALA A 116 -11.38 -8.22 16.34
C ALA A 116 -10.90 -6.84 16.83
N ALA A 117 -11.45 -5.74 16.29
CA ALA A 117 -11.18 -4.40 16.79
C ALA A 117 -11.64 -4.22 18.25
N ASN A 118 -12.65 -4.98 18.68
CA ASN A 118 -13.30 -4.86 19.97
C ASN A 118 -13.21 -6.16 20.80
N ASN A 119 -12.30 -7.07 20.46
CA ASN A 119 -12.03 -8.23 21.28
C ASN A 119 -11.29 -7.84 22.57
N ASP A 120 -11.18 -8.78 23.51
CA ASP A 120 -10.56 -8.53 24.81
C ASP A 120 -9.12 -8.01 24.71
N ALA A 121 -8.34 -8.56 23.77
CA ALA A 121 -6.95 -8.13 23.53
C ALA A 121 -6.87 -6.68 23.02
N SER A 122 -7.64 -6.34 21.98
CA SER A 122 -7.71 -5.00 21.42
C SER A 122 -8.28 -3.99 22.41
N ASN A 123 -9.26 -4.39 23.21
CA ASN A 123 -9.79 -3.56 24.29
C ASN A 123 -8.72 -3.32 25.36
N ALA A 124 -7.96 -4.33 25.76
CA ALA A 124 -6.86 -4.18 26.70
C ALA A 124 -5.76 -3.25 26.16
N TYR A 125 -5.39 -3.37 24.89
CA TYR A 125 -4.44 -2.44 24.25
C TYR A 125 -4.97 -1.01 24.22
N ARG A 126 -6.25 -0.82 23.90
CA ARG A 126 -6.89 0.50 23.91
C ARG A 126 -6.94 1.09 25.32
N GLN A 127 -7.26 0.28 26.32
CA GLN A 127 -7.30 0.71 27.72
C GLN A 127 -5.92 1.18 28.18
N LYS A 128 -4.87 0.39 27.92
CA LYS A 128 -3.48 0.78 28.21
C LYS A 128 -3.08 2.07 27.49
N GLY A 129 -3.49 2.23 26.23
CA GLY A 129 -3.26 3.47 25.49
C GLY A 129 -3.95 4.68 26.12
N ILE A 130 -5.19 4.52 26.59
CA ILE A 130 -5.94 5.57 27.30
C ILE A 130 -5.29 5.90 28.64
N GLU A 131 -4.82 4.90 29.38
CA GLU A 131 -4.11 5.07 30.66
C GLU A 131 -2.81 5.86 30.47
N LEU A 132 -1.99 5.50 29.47
CA LEU A 132 -0.76 6.23 29.12
C LEU A 132 -1.04 7.69 28.75
N MET A 133 -2.14 7.95 28.03
CA MET A 133 -2.52 9.33 27.65
C MET A 133 -3.12 10.14 28.80
N LYS A 134 -3.50 9.48 29.91
CA LYS A 134 -4.00 10.10 31.14
C LYS A 134 -2.93 10.24 32.22
N ASP A 135 -1.73 9.73 31.97
CA ASP A 135 -0.60 9.87 32.88
C ASP A 135 -0.37 11.36 33.23
N GLU A 136 -0.20 11.65 34.53
CA GLU A 136 -0.11 13.02 35.03
C GLU A 136 1.14 13.74 34.52
N GLN A 137 2.28 13.05 34.42
CA GLN A 137 3.52 13.58 33.90
C GLN A 137 3.38 13.90 32.41
N PHE A 138 2.76 13.00 31.64
CA PHE A 138 2.48 13.22 30.22
C PHE A 138 1.58 14.45 30.01
N LEU A 139 0.50 14.57 30.79
CA LEU A 139 -0.42 15.69 30.71
C LEU A 139 0.23 17.01 31.13
N ALA A 140 1.11 16.99 32.11
CA ALA A 140 1.89 18.17 32.51
C ALA A 140 2.80 18.63 31.37
N TYR A 141 3.56 17.71 30.75
CA TYR A 141 4.45 18.05 29.64
C TYR A 141 3.69 18.50 28.39
N LYS A 142 2.56 17.86 28.08
CA LYS A 142 1.69 18.26 26.98
C LYS A 142 1.18 19.70 27.11
N ARG A 143 0.98 20.21 28.33
CA ARG A 143 0.57 21.61 28.55
C ARG A 143 1.70 22.61 28.34
N GLU A 144 2.94 22.18 28.53
CA GLU A 144 4.12 23.06 28.46
C GLU A 144 4.76 23.08 27.06
N ILE A 145 4.67 21.98 26.33
CA ILE A 145 5.21 21.86 24.97
C ILE A 145 4.24 22.53 23.98
N PRO A 146 4.70 23.43 23.09
CA PRO A 146 3.83 24.04 22.10
C PRO A 146 3.26 23.00 21.13
N GLU A 147 1.97 23.11 20.83
CA GLU A 147 1.23 22.13 20.03
C GLU A 147 1.86 21.87 18.65
N THR A 148 2.46 22.89 18.05
CA THR A 148 3.17 22.81 16.76
C THR A 148 4.30 21.79 16.75
N TYR A 149 4.88 21.48 17.91
CA TYR A 149 5.97 20.52 18.09
C TYR A 149 5.52 19.22 18.78
N PHE A 150 4.24 19.14 19.20
CA PHE A 150 3.71 18.00 19.95
C PHE A 150 3.22 16.89 19.02
N ASN A 151 4.13 16.40 18.18
CA ASN A 151 3.95 15.18 17.39
C ASN A 151 5.17 14.29 17.54
N MET A 152 5.01 13.00 17.29
CA MET A 152 6.02 11.99 17.58
C MET A 152 7.38 12.28 16.91
N ASN A 153 7.37 12.73 15.65
CA ASN A 153 8.59 12.99 14.90
C ASN A 153 9.35 14.21 15.44
N ASP A 154 8.63 15.32 15.66
CA ASP A 154 9.23 16.55 16.17
C ASP A 154 9.76 16.37 17.59
N LEU A 155 9.02 15.66 18.46
CA LEU A 155 9.46 15.36 19.82
C LEU A 155 10.76 14.55 19.81
N TYR A 156 10.87 13.56 18.93
CA TYR A 156 12.09 12.76 18.77
C TYR A 156 13.27 13.62 18.28
N LEU A 157 13.05 14.46 17.28
CA LEU A 157 14.11 15.32 16.74
C LEU A 157 14.57 16.36 17.76
N LEU A 158 13.64 17.01 18.45
CA LEU A 158 13.96 17.96 19.53
C LEU A 158 14.72 17.27 20.68
N TYR A 159 14.28 16.08 21.09
CA TYR A 159 15.02 15.24 22.04
C TYR A 159 16.44 14.95 21.54
N SER A 160 16.57 14.47 20.30
CA SER A 160 17.86 14.11 19.71
C SER A 160 18.82 15.28 19.61
N TYR A 161 18.34 16.48 19.25
CA TYR A 161 19.18 17.67 19.15
C TYR A 161 19.76 18.10 20.49
N LEU A 162 18.97 17.98 21.55
CA LEU A 162 19.42 18.31 22.90
C LEU A 162 20.33 17.22 23.48
N GLU A 163 20.01 15.94 23.26
CA GLU A 163 20.82 14.82 23.73
C GLU A 163 22.20 14.77 23.06
N THR A 164 22.26 15.05 21.76
CA THR A 164 23.51 15.02 20.97
C THR A 164 24.32 16.31 21.02
N TYR A 165 23.95 17.26 21.89
CA TYR A 165 24.61 18.57 22.02
C TYR A 165 24.63 19.39 20.72
N ARG A 166 23.71 19.10 19.79
CA ARG A 166 23.51 19.93 18.59
C ARG A 166 22.75 21.23 18.92
N ALA A 167 22.03 21.24 20.03
CA ALA A 167 21.38 22.41 20.61
C ALA A 167 21.51 22.38 22.13
N ASP A 168 21.72 23.54 22.75
CA ASP A 168 21.81 23.66 24.20
C ASP A 168 20.49 24.11 24.85
N ASN A 169 19.56 24.64 24.05
CA ASN A 169 18.27 25.12 24.52
C ASN A 169 17.17 24.87 23.49
N PHE A 170 15.93 25.08 23.91
CA PHE A 170 14.76 24.88 23.06
C PHE A 170 14.79 25.73 21.78
N LYS A 171 15.25 26.98 21.84
CA LYS A 171 15.25 27.88 20.69
C LYS A 171 16.16 27.38 19.58
N GLU A 172 17.35 26.91 19.93
CA GLU A 172 18.29 26.30 18.99
C GLU A 172 17.74 25.00 18.40
N ALA A 173 17.20 24.10 19.25
CA ALA A 173 16.62 22.86 18.78
C ALA A 173 15.43 23.10 17.83
N ALA A 174 14.56 24.06 18.15
CA ALA A 174 13.43 24.45 17.31
C ALA A 174 13.88 25.08 15.98
N ASN A 175 14.94 25.91 16.00
CA ASN A 175 15.51 26.47 14.78
C ASN A 175 16.07 25.38 13.86
N LEU A 176 16.83 24.42 14.41
CA LEU A 176 17.35 23.29 13.65
C LEU A 176 16.23 22.45 13.02
N LEU A 177 15.17 22.17 13.79
CA LEU A 177 14.00 21.46 13.31
C LEU A 177 13.29 22.24 12.18
N ALA A 178 13.13 23.55 12.32
CA ALA A 178 12.53 24.38 11.29
C ALA A 178 13.36 24.40 9.99
N GLU A 179 14.69 24.46 10.13
CA GLU A 179 15.61 24.40 9.00
C GLU A 179 15.56 23.05 8.28
N GLU A 180 15.50 21.95 9.03
CA GLU A 180 15.35 20.60 8.47
C GLU A 180 14.01 20.45 7.74
N LYS A 181 12.90 20.86 8.35
CA LYS A 181 11.59 20.88 7.67
C LYS A 181 11.58 21.74 6.40
N HIS A 182 12.33 22.84 6.42
CA HIS A 182 12.47 23.71 5.25
C HIS A 182 13.26 23.00 4.14
N ARG A 183 14.36 22.33 4.47
CA ARG A 183 15.14 21.50 3.53
C ARG A 183 14.29 20.39 2.91
N ASP A 184 13.58 19.62 3.73
CA ASP A 184 12.73 18.52 3.25
C ASP A 184 11.65 19.02 2.29
N LYS A 185 11.03 20.17 2.60
CA LYS A 185 10.02 20.78 1.74
C LYS A 185 10.61 21.24 0.40
N ILE A 186 11.83 21.78 0.41
CA ILE A 186 12.53 22.17 -0.81
C ILE A 186 12.85 20.93 -1.65
N GLU A 187 13.41 19.88 -1.05
CA GLU A 187 13.76 18.64 -1.74
C GLU A 187 12.53 18.00 -2.40
N TYR A 188 11.44 17.85 -1.63
CA TYR A 188 10.18 17.36 -2.19
C TYR A 188 9.66 18.25 -3.33
N SER A 189 9.73 19.57 -3.19
CA SER A 189 9.33 20.50 -4.25
C SER A 189 10.20 20.36 -5.49
N GLN A 190 11.49 20.08 -5.34
CA GLN A 190 12.40 19.83 -6.45
C GLN A 190 12.07 18.51 -7.15
N GLU A 191 11.77 17.44 -6.41
CA GLU A 191 11.34 16.16 -7.01
C GLU A 191 10.03 16.30 -7.80
N VAL A 192 9.04 17.00 -7.23
CA VAL A 192 7.76 17.28 -7.91
C VAL A 192 8.00 18.12 -9.16
N MET A 193 8.87 19.13 -9.07
CA MET A 193 9.23 19.97 -10.22
C MET A 193 9.94 19.14 -11.30
N GLN A 194 10.87 18.25 -10.94
CA GLN A 194 11.52 17.36 -11.91
C GLN A 194 10.52 16.41 -12.59
N LYS A 195 9.59 15.83 -11.83
CA LYS A 195 8.50 15.00 -12.40
C LYS A 195 7.59 15.80 -13.33
N SER A 196 7.30 17.06 -12.98
CA SER A 196 6.53 17.98 -13.81
C SER A 196 7.29 18.36 -15.09
N LEU A 197 8.58 18.66 -15.00
CA LEU A 197 9.42 18.94 -16.17
C LEU A 197 9.51 17.72 -17.09
N ALA A 198 9.66 16.51 -16.54
CA ALA A 198 9.66 15.28 -17.32
C ALA A 198 8.32 15.05 -18.04
N SER A 199 7.19 15.34 -17.39
CA SER A 199 5.86 15.19 -18.00
C SER A 199 5.59 16.27 -19.06
N ILE A 200 6.03 17.51 -18.84
CA ILE A 200 5.97 18.59 -19.83
C ILE A 200 6.84 18.27 -21.04
N GLN A 201 8.06 17.76 -20.82
CA GLN A 201 8.95 17.36 -21.90
C GLN A 201 8.36 16.20 -22.71
N ALA A 202 7.81 15.18 -22.05
CA ALA A 202 7.11 14.09 -22.73
C ALA A 202 5.91 14.57 -23.55
N ASN A 203 5.14 15.53 -23.03
CA ASN A 203 3.98 16.09 -23.72
C ASN A 203 4.39 17.00 -24.89
N ALA A 204 5.46 17.78 -24.75
CA ALA A 204 6.03 18.58 -25.84
C ALA A 204 6.58 17.68 -26.97
N THR A 205 7.25 16.58 -26.63
CA THR A 205 7.66 15.57 -27.62
C THR A 205 6.45 14.96 -28.33
N TYR A 206 5.40 14.59 -27.59
CA TYR A 206 4.17 14.06 -28.17
C TYR A 206 3.51 15.05 -29.16
N GLN A 207 3.40 16.33 -28.79
CA GLN A 207 2.87 17.38 -29.67
C GLN A 207 3.73 17.57 -30.93
N SER A 208 5.06 17.53 -30.81
CA SER A 208 5.96 17.61 -31.98
C SER A 208 5.80 16.42 -32.94
N VAL A 209 5.59 15.21 -32.40
CA VAL A 209 5.36 14.00 -33.20
C VAL A 209 4.01 14.10 -33.93
N ILE A 210 2.95 14.53 -33.25
CA ILE A 210 1.63 14.75 -33.87
C ILE A 210 1.68 15.80 -34.98
N GLN A 211 2.37 16.93 -34.75
CA GLN A 211 2.58 17.94 -35.80
C GLN A 211 3.35 17.39 -37.00
N THR A 212 4.38 16.57 -36.75
CA THR A 212 5.15 15.92 -37.81
C THR A 212 4.30 14.92 -38.59
N ILE A 213 3.46 14.12 -37.92
CA ILE A 213 2.52 13.20 -38.57
C ILE A 213 1.54 13.98 -39.46
N HIS A 214 0.93 15.05 -38.95
CA HIS A 214 0.02 15.88 -39.74
C HIS A 214 0.70 16.52 -40.96
N LEU A 215 1.95 16.98 -40.83
CA LEU A 215 2.74 17.50 -41.95
C LEU A 215 3.02 16.42 -43.01
N LEU A 216 3.35 15.20 -42.59
CA LEU A 216 3.59 14.08 -43.51
C LEU A 216 2.31 13.60 -44.21
N GLU A 217 1.18 13.58 -43.50
CA GLU A 217 -0.14 13.24 -44.05
C GLU A 217 -0.61 14.29 -45.06
N THR A 218 -0.49 15.58 -44.74
CA THR A 218 -0.84 16.69 -45.66
C THR A 218 0.05 16.73 -46.90
N GLN A 219 1.36 16.46 -46.77
CA GLN A 219 2.25 16.30 -47.91
C GLN A 219 1.87 15.10 -48.79
N LYS A 220 1.52 13.95 -48.20
CA LYS A 220 1.01 12.80 -48.97
C LYS A 220 -0.27 13.15 -49.72
N LEU A 221 -1.22 13.81 -49.06
CA LEU A 221 -2.49 14.23 -49.68
C LEU A 221 -2.25 15.18 -50.87
N HIS A 222 -1.38 16.18 -50.71
CA HIS A 222 -0.99 17.09 -51.78
C HIS A 222 -0.32 16.38 -52.95
N ARG A 223 0.51 15.36 -52.68
CA ARG A 223 1.16 14.56 -53.72
C ARG A 223 0.15 13.73 -54.52
N THR A 224 -0.81 13.11 -53.86
CA THR A 224 -1.87 12.32 -54.51
C THR A 224 -2.80 13.19 -55.36
N VAL A 225 -3.17 14.38 -54.88
CA VAL A 225 -3.95 15.36 -55.66
C VAL A 225 -3.17 15.86 -56.87
N ARG A 226 -1.85 16.11 -56.75
CA ARG A 226 -1.03 16.53 -57.89
C ARG A 226 -0.89 15.45 -58.97
N ILE A 227 -0.92 14.17 -58.60
CA ILE A 227 -0.85 13.04 -59.54
C ILE A 227 -2.22 12.79 -60.19
N GLY A 228 -3.32 13.01 -59.47
CA GLY A 228 -4.68 12.88 -60.01
C GLY A 228 -5.11 13.98 -60.99
N VAL A 229 -4.36 15.07 -61.11
CA VAL A 229 -4.65 16.21 -62.03
C VAL A 229 -3.83 16.14 -63.33
N PHE A 230 -3.00 15.11 -63.52
CA PHE A 230 -2.28 14.85 -64.79
C PHE A 230 -2.71 13.53 -65.45
N GLY A 231 -4.01 13.22 -65.38
CA GLY A 231 -4.65 12.12 -66.11
C GLY A 231 -5.85 12.62 -66.90
N GLU A 232 -5.62 13.56 -67.81
CA GLU A 232 -6.43 13.72 -69.04
C GLU A 232 -5.73 12.97 -70.19
#